data_AF-A0A948I1Z4-F1
#
_entry.id   AF-A0A948I1Z4-F1
#
_cell.length_a   1.000
_cell.length_b   1.000
_cell.length_c   1.000
_cell.angle_alpha   90.00
_cell.angle_beta   90.00
_cell.angle_gamma   90.00
#
_symmetry.space_group_name_H-M   'P 1'
#
loop_
_entity.id
_entity.type
_entity.pdbx_description
1 polymer ?
#
loop_
_entity_poly.entity_id
_entity_poly.type
_entity_poly.pdbx_seq_one_letter_code
_entity_poly.pdbx_strand_id
1 'polypeptide(L)'
;VAAALPDATYYFDWAGGLVWLGLPPAPDAHADAVRAAVAATGGGHATLIRAAADVRATVPVFQPQDAALAALSRRVKDSFDPRGVLNPGRLYPGA
;
A
#
# COMPACT_ATOMS: atom_id res chain seq x y z
N VAL A 1 3.55 -7.18 14.13
CA VAL A 1 3.94 -7.83 12.85
C VAL A 1 5.39 -8.27 12.87
N ALA A 2 6.38 -7.35 12.89
CA ALA A 2 7.80 -7.71 12.86
C ALA A 2 8.21 -8.69 13.98
N ALA A 3 7.77 -8.49 15.21
CA ALA A 3 8.07 -9.38 16.33
C ALA A 3 7.58 -10.83 16.16
N ALA A 4 6.63 -11.08 15.24
CA ALA A 4 6.13 -12.42 14.94
C ALA A 4 6.88 -13.10 13.77
N LEU A 5 7.83 -12.39 13.13
CA LEU A 5 8.53 -12.82 11.92
C LEU A 5 10.05 -12.70 12.13
N PRO A 6 10.78 -13.83 12.26
CA PRO A 6 12.20 -13.84 12.66
C PRO A 6 13.15 -12.98 11.79
N ASP A 7 12.86 -12.86 10.49
CA ASP A 7 13.71 -12.11 9.54
C ASP A 7 13.12 -10.74 9.17
N ALA A 8 12.16 -10.23 9.94
CA ALA A 8 11.64 -8.88 9.73
C ALA A 8 12.68 -7.82 10.12
N THR A 9 12.79 -6.79 9.30
CA THR A 9 13.67 -5.63 9.52
C THR A 9 12.82 -4.37 9.55
N TYR A 10 13.24 -3.38 10.34
CA TYR A 10 12.55 -2.10 10.37
C TYR A 10 13.50 -0.94 10.65
N TYR A 11 13.12 0.24 10.17
CA TYR A 11 13.82 1.50 10.44
C TYR A 11 12.79 2.61 10.64
N PHE A 12 12.96 3.39 11.70
CA PHE A 12 12.12 4.55 12.00
C PHE A 12 12.71 5.80 11.36
N ASP A 13 11.85 6.55 10.69
CA ASP A 13 12.18 7.84 10.07
C ASP A 13 11.17 8.90 10.55
N TRP A 14 11.46 10.18 10.28
CA TRP A 14 10.63 11.33 10.65
C TRP A 14 10.21 11.31 12.12
N ALA A 15 11.16 11.02 13.02
CA ALA A 15 10.93 10.88 14.46
C ALA A 15 9.80 9.88 14.81
N GLY A 16 9.61 8.84 13.99
CA GLY A 16 8.59 7.81 14.17
C GLY A 16 7.31 8.03 13.34
N GLY A 17 7.22 9.13 12.59
CA GLY A 17 6.11 9.38 11.65
C GLY A 17 6.12 8.47 10.42
N LEU A 18 7.24 7.80 10.14
CA LEU A 18 7.38 6.82 9.08
C LEU A 18 8.12 5.58 9.60
N VAL A 19 7.62 4.41 9.25
CA VAL A 19 8.29 3.12 9.50
C VAL A 19 8.59 2.46 8.16
N TRP A 20 9.86 2.26 7.86
CA TRP A 20 10.29 1.36 6.80
C TRP A 20 10.26 -0.06 7.35
N LEU A 21 9.47 -0.94 6.74
CA LEU A 21 9.28 -2.31 7.21
C LEU A 21 9.63 -3.29 6.08
N GLY A 22 10.66 -4.11 6.30
CA GLY A 22 11.02 -5.24 5.47
C GLY A 22 10.51 -6.53 6.11
N LEU A 23 9.76 -7.33 5.35
CA LEU A 23 9.23 -8.61 5.81
C LEU A 23 9.73 -9.74 4.89
N PRO A 24 9.79 -10.99 5.40
CA PRO A 24 10.03 -12.16 4.55
C PRO A 24 9.07 -12.19 3.35
N PRO A 25 9.48 -12.75 2.20
CA PRO A 25 8.59 -12.89 1.04
C PRO A 25 7.36 -13.74 1.38
N ALA A 26 6.18 -13.24 1.00
CA ALA A 26 4.91 -13.96 1.08
C ALA A 26 4.02 -13.60 -0.14
N PRO A 27 3.14 -14.51 -0.59
CA PRO A 27 2.28 -14.26 -1.76
C PRO A 27 1.36 -13.03 -1.63
N ASP A 28 0.98 -12.68 -0.41
CA ASP A 28 0.12 -11.53 -0.07
C ASP A 28 0.92 -10.31 0.41
N ALA A 29 2.26 -10.39 0.39
CA ALA A 29 3.17 -9.41 0.99
C ALA A 29 2.83 -9.03 2.45
N HIS A 30 2.14 -9.90 3.19
CA HIS A 30 1.59 -9.60 4.52
C HIS A 30 0.70 -8.35 4.58
N ALA A 31 0.12 -7.94 3.45
CA ALA A 31 -0.55 -6.66 3.31
C ALA A 31 -1.67 -6.48 4.35
N ASP A 32 -2.54 -7.49 4.51
CA ASP A 32 -3.68 -7.40 5.44
C ASP A 32 -3.22 -7.37 6.90
N ALA A 33 -2.22 -8.19 7.26
CA ALA A 33 -1.67 -8.20 8.61
C ALA A 33 -1.02 -6.85 8.98
N VAL A 34 -0.27 -6.24 8.06
CA VAL A 34 0.34 -4.92 8.26
C VAL A 34 -0.74 -3.85 8.36
N ARG A 35 -1.72 -3.84 7.46
CA ARG A 35 -2.79 -2.83 7.42
C ARG A 35 -3.71 -2.93 8.63
N ALA A 36 -4.04 -4.14 9.08
CA ALA A 36 -4.81 -4.36 10.29
C ALA A 36 -4.06 -3.84 11.53
N ALA A 37 -2.75 -4.06 11.61
CA ALA A 37 -1.94 -3.53 12.71
C ALA A 37 -1.92 -1.98 12.71
N VAL A 38 -1.75 -1.35 11.54
CA VAL A 38 -1.81 0.11 11.39
C VAL A 38 -3.18 0.65 11.83
N ALA A 39 -4.27 0.01 11.40
CA ALA A 39 -5.62 0.40 11.81
C ALA A 39 -5.83 0.29 13.32
N ALA A 40 -5.33 -0.77 13.95
CA ALA A 40 -5.43 -0.98 15.39
C ALA A 40 -4.63 0.02 16.24
N THR A 41 -3.60 0.67 15.68
CA THR A 41 -2.71 1.61 16.38
C THR A 41 -3.01 3.08 16.11
N GLY A 42 -4.25 3.42 15.76
CA GLY A 42 -4.67 4.81 15.50
C GLY A 42 -4.72 5.20 14.01
N GLY A 43 -4.55 4.23 13.11
CA GLY A 43 -4.67 4.43 11.68
C GLY A 43 -3.37 4.86 10.99
N GLY A 44 -3.48 5.19 9.71
CA GLY A 44 -2.35 5.49 8.84
C GLY A 44 -2.43 4.74 7.51
N HIS A 45 -1.32 4.70 6.79
CA HIS A 45 -1.25 4.09 5.46
C HIS A 45 -0.03 3.18 5.35
N ALA A 46 -0.23 1.98 4.82
CA ALA A 46 0.85 1.07 4.46
C ALA A 46 0.97 0.98 2.93
N THR A 47 2.12 1.36 2.38
CA THR A 47 2.42 1.33 0.95
C THR A 47 3.44 0.24 0.64
N LEU A 48 3.14 -0.63 -0.32
CA LEU A 48 4.05 -1.66 -0.80
C LEU A 48 5.14 -1.06 -1.68
N ILE A 49 6.34 -0.91 -1.11
CA ILE A 49 7.49 -0.32 -1.79
C ILE A 49 8.17 -1.31 -2.74
N ARG A 50 8.39 -2.55 -2.28
CA ARG A 50 9.12 -3.59 -3.03
C ARG A 50 8.49 -4.96 -2.80
N ALA A 51 8.29 -5.70 -3.88
CA ALA A 51 7.89 -7.11 -3.89
C ALA A 51 8.28 -7.73 -5.25
N ALA A 52 8.17 -9.05 -5.37
CA ALA A 52 8.25 -9.73 -6.67
C ALA A 52 7.13 -9.22 -7.61
N ALA A 53 7.38 -9.29 -8.92
CA ALA A 53 6.49 -8.68 -9.93
C ALA A 53 5.08 -9.29 -9.94
N ASP A 54 4.97 -10.60 -9.73
CA ASP A 54 3.74 -11.36 -9.61
C ASP A 54 2.93 -10.96 -8.36
N VAL A 55 3.58 -10.83 -7.21
CA VAL A 55 2.96 -10.33 -5.98
C VAL A 55 2.49 -8.89 -6.16
N ARG A 56 3.31 -8.03 -6.77
CA ARG A 56 2.95 -6.62 -7.00
C ARG A 56 1.81 -6.46 -8.02
N ALA A 57 1.60 -7.44 -8.91
CA ALA A 57 0.50 -7.42 -9.87
C ALA A 57 -0.87 -7.74 -9.21
N THR A 58 -0.88 -8.44 -8.07
CA THR A 58 -2.11 -8.88 -7.40
C THR A 58 -2.37 -8.16 -6.08
N VAL A 59 -1.32 -7.72 -5.39
CA VAL A 59 -1.42 -7.01 -4.11
C VAL A 59 -1.52 -5.51 -4.34
N PRO A 60 -2.57 -4.82 -3.84
CA PRO A 60 -2.69 -3.38 -3.96
C PRO A 60 -1.48 -2.66 -3.37
N VAL A 61 -0.85 -1.78 -4.17
CA VAL A 61 0.35 -1.05 -3.74
C VAL A 61 0.03 -0.04 -2.65
N PHE A 62 -1.07 0.71 -2.79
CA PHE A 62 -1.47 1.73 -1.83
C PHE A 62 -2.45 1.15 -0.81
N GLN A 63 -2.48 1.79 0.37
CA GLN A 63 -3.56 1.61 1.33
C GLN A 63 -4.91 1.84 0.64
N PRO A 64 -5.91 0.97 0.82
CA PRO A 64 -7.27 1.22 0.36
C PRO A 64 -7.80 2.53 0.91
N GLN A 65 -8.40 3.35 0.04
CA GLN A 65 -9.05 4.59 0.45
C GLN A 65 -10.50 4.33 0.88
N ASP A 66 -10.98 5.13 1.83
CA ASP A 66 -12.41 5.20 2.14
C ASP A 66 -13.22 5.52 0.88
N ALA A 67 -14.45 5.00 0.81
CA ALA A 67 -15.27 5.09 -0.40
C ALA A 67 -15.45 6.53 -0.91
N ALA A 68 -15.61 7.50 -0.01
CA ALA A 68 -15.75 8.92 -0.34
C ALA A 68 -14.46 9.50 -0.95
N LEU A 69 -13.30 9.19 -0.36
CA LEU A 69 -11.99 9.62 -0.87
C LEU A 69 -11.68 8.96 -2.21
N ALA A 70 -11.96 7.66 -2.34
CA ALA A 70 -11.80 6.95 -3.61
C ALA A 70 -12.66 7.57 -4.73
N ALA A 71 -13.91 7.96 -4.41
CA ALA A 71 -14.78 8.62 -5.36
C ALA A 71 -14.26 10.01 -5.78
N LEU A 72 -13.70 10.78 -4.84
CA LEU A 72 -13.06 12.05 -5.14
C LEU A 72 -11.82 11.87 -6.02
N SER A 73 -10.93 10.94 -5.65
CA SER A 73 -9.71 10.61 -6.41
C SER A 73 -10.03 10.22 -7.86
N ARG A 74 -11.09 9.43 -8.08
CA ARG A 74 -11.56 9.08 -9.43
C ARG A 74 -11.98 10.30 -10.24
N ARG A 75 -12.81 11.19 -9.68
CA ARG A 75 -13.23 12.41 -10.40
C ARG A 75 -12.04 13.30 -10.78
N VAL A 76 -11.06 13.41 -9.88
CA VAL A 76 -9.82 14.15 -10.18
C VAL A 76 -9.07 13.47 -11.32
N LYS A 77 -8.86 12.15 -11.25
CA LYS A 77 -8.21 11.38 -12.31
C LYS A 77 -8.91 11.54 -13.67
N ASP A 78 -10.23 11.46 -13.71
CA ASP A 78 -11.02 11.59 -14.95
C ASP A 78 -10.90 13.00 -15.55
N SER A 79 -10.78 14.04 -14.71
CA SER A 79 -10.64 15.42 -15.16
C SER A 79 -9.26 15.69 -15.79
N PHE A 80 -8.20 15.07 -15.23
CA PHE A 80 -6.82 15.30 -15.67
C PHE A 80 -6.32 14.29 -16.70
N ASP A 81 -6.89 13.09 -16.73
CA ASP A 81 -6.53 12.01 -17.65
C ASP A 81 -7.76 11.26 -18.15
N PRO A 82 -8.62 11.92 -18.95
CA PRO A 82 -9.86 11.33 -19.47
C PRO A 82 -9.63 10.15 -20.42
N ARG A 83 -8.38 9.94 -20.88
CA ARG A 83 -8.01 8.82 -21.77
C ARG A 83 -7.23 7.72 -21.04
N GLY A 84 -6.99 7.85 -19.74
CA GLY A 84 -6.28 6.84 -18.94
C GLY A 84 -4.83 6.58 -19.35
N VAL A 85 -4.13 7.55 -19.97
CA VAL A 85 -2.76 7.33 -20.49
C VAL A 85 -1.70 7.41 -19.40
N LEU A 86 -1.99 8.05 -18.27
CA LEU A 86 -1.05 8.25 -17.18
C LEU A 86 -1.09 7.07 -16.21
N ASN A 87 0.01 6.31 -16.18
CA ASN A 87 0.26 5.22 -15.23
C ASN A 87 -0.82 4.10 -15.23
N PRO A 88 -1.20 3.57 -16.41
CA PRO A 88 -2.23 2.53 -16.50
C PRO A 88 -1.86 1.31 -15.66
N GLY A 89 -2.83 0.80 -14.90
CA GLY A 89 -2.66 -0.34 -13.98
C GLY A 89 -1.67 -0.14 -12.82
N ARG A 90 -0.97 1.00 -12.71
CA ARG A 90 0.07 1.19 -11.68
C ARG A 90 -0.48 1.76 -10.37
N LEU A 91 -1.52 2.60 -10.46
CA LEU A 91 -2.12 3.26 -9.29
C LEU A 91 -3.35 2.52 -8.78
N TYR A 92 -4.21 2.07 -9.70
CA TYR A 92 -5.43 1.35 -9.40
C TYR A 92 -5.54 0.13 -10.31
N PRO A 93 -5.91 -1.05 -9.77
CA PRO A 93 -6.20 -2.21 -10.59
C PRO A 93 -7.33 -1.89 -11.58
N GLY A 94 -7.13 -2.20 -12.87
CA GLY A 94 -8.17 -2.06 -13.91
C GLY A 94 -8.45 -0.63 -14.41
N ALA A 95 -7.60 0.35 -14.06
CA ALA A 95 -7.62 1.71 -14.61
C ALA A 95 -6.62 1.92 -15.75
#